data_AF-A0A2S8FM94-F1
#
_entry.id   AF-A0A2S8FM94-F1
#
_cell.length_a   1.000
_cell.length_b   1.000
_cell.length_c   1.000
_cell.angle_alpha   90.00
_cell.angle_beta   90.00
_cell.angle_gamma   90.00
#
_symmetry.space_group_name_H-M   'P 1'
#
loop_
_entity.id
_entity.type
_entity.pdbx_description
1 polymer ?
#
loop_
_entity_poly.entity_id
_entity_poly.type
_entity_poly.pdbx_seq_one_letter_code
_entity_poly.pdbx_strand_id
1 'polypeptide(L)'
;MAFLRKHGLWIVVVVALLVLRSQRGGFSPEELDAHCQQLMEEGKSAEALAWSREATDDDLRTIYEYDNDRTLEIIEEIYKLGAAKVTAVDIDVDPDFGETTDILIVTLPENPTQRADLLQYESQLAQWTGVGGTSDRGQKYLMLWWD
;
A
#
# COMPACT_ATOMS: atom_id res chain seq x y z
N MET A 1 11.78 26.03 -26.96
CA MET A 1 12.09 24.58 -27.02
C MET A 1 11.04 23.85 -26.20
N ALA A 2 10.09 23.20 -26.87
CA ALA A 2 9.07 22.39 -26.21
C ALA A 2 9.63 20.99 -26.00
N PHE A 3 9.90 20.62 -24.74
CA PHE A 3 10.36 19.28 -24.38
C PHE A 3 9.16 18.44 -23.97
N LEU A 4 9.02 17.28 -24.64
CA LEU A 4 7.87 16.40 -24.62
C LEU A 4 7.59 15.80 -23.23
N ARG A 5 6.41 16.08 -22.68
CA ARG A 5 5.72 15.20 -21.71
C ARG A 5 5.09 14.03 -22.49
N LYS A 6 5.70 12.84 -22.45
CA LYS A 6 5.15 11.63 -23.12
C LYS A 6 5.28 10.31 -22.33
N HIS A 7 5.45 10.35 -21.01
CA HIS A 7 5.54 9.11 -20.20
C HIS A 7 4.40 8.87 -19.20
N GLY A 8 3.56 9.86 -18.89
CA GLY A 8 2.48 9.70 -17.89
C GLY A 8 1.20 8.99 -18.38
N LEU A 9 1.01 8.83 -19.70
CA LEU A 9 -0.26 8.31 -20.24
C LEU A 9 -0.35 6.78 -20.25
N TRP A 10 0.77 6.06 -20.12
CA TRP A 10 0.77 4.59 -20.14
C TRP A 10 0.47 3.98 -18.77
N ILE A 11 0.92 4.60 -17.67
CA ILE A 11 0.72 4.09 -16.31
C ILE A 11 -0.76 4.19 -15.90
N VAL A 12 -1.41 5.32 -16.17
CA VAL A 12 -2.85 5.53 -15.86
C VAL A 12 -3.75 4.53 -16.61
N VAL A 13 -3.37 4.12 -17.81
CA VAL A 13 -4.13 3.13 -18.60
C VAL A 13 -3.99 1.72 -18.03
N VAL A 14 -2.84 1.36 -17.44
CA VAL A 14 -2.62 0.05 -16.81
C VAL A 14 -3.40 -0.04 -15.49
N VAL A 15 -3.36 1.00 -14.65
CA VAL A 15 -4.13 1.06 -13.40
C VAL A 15 -5.64 1.02 -13.69
N ALA A 16 -6.13 1.79 -14.65
CA ALA A 16 -7.54 1.77 -15.04
C ALA A 16 -7.99 0.43 -15.66
N LEU A 17 -7.11 -0.28 -16.37
CA LEU A 17 -7.41 -1.61 -16.91
C LEU A 17 -7.40 -2.70 -15.82
N LEU A 18 -6.59 -2.56 -14.76
CA LEU A 18 -6.63 -3.44 -13.58
C LEU A 18 -7.94 -3.26 -12.80
N VAL A 19 -8.41 -2.01 -12.63
CA VAL A 19 -9.71 -1.70 -12.00
C VAL A 19 -10.89 -2.26 -12.81
N LEU A 20 -10.83 -2.23 -14.15
CA LEU A 20 -11.87 -2.79 -15.00
C LEU A 20 -11.87 -4.32 -15.06
N ARG A 21 -10.71 -4.98 -14.90
CA ARG A 21 -10.61 -6.45 -14.90
C ARG A 21 -11.07 -7.08 -13.57
N SER A 22 -10.95 -6.34 -12.47
CA SER A 22 -11.51 -6.68 -11.16
C SER A 22 -13.03 -6.98 -11.23
N GLN A 23 -13.77 -6.38 -12.16
CA GLN A 23 -15.23 -6.56 -12.24
C GLN A 23 -15.71 -7.87 -12.88
N ARG A 24 -14.83 -8.75 -13.41
CA ARG A 24 -15.27 -10.02 -14.04
C ARG A 24 -14.48 -11.29 -13.66
N GLY A 25 -13.43 -11.15 -12.86
CA GLY A 25 -12.67 -12.27 -12.31
C GLY A 25 -11.52 -11.70 -11.49
N GLY A 26 -11.68 -11.64 -10.17
CA GLY A 26 -10.65 -11.12 -9.29
C GLY A 26 -9.33 -11.89 -9.48
N PHE A 27 -8.21 -11.20 -9.32
CA PHE A 27 -6.87 -11.78 -9.41
C PHE A 27 -6.75 -13.06 -8.56
N SER A 28 -5.99 -14.04 -9.06
CA SER A 28 -5.58 -15.17 -8.22
C SER A 28 -4.67 -14.68 -7.08
N PRO A 29 -4.55 -15.44 -5.97
CA PRO A 29 -3.61 -15.12 -4.91
C PRO A 29 -2.17 -14.93 -5.43
N GLU A 30 -1.76 -15.77 -6.38
CA GLU A 30 -0.42 -15.71 -6.99
C GLU A 30 -0.22 -14.47 -7.86
N GLU A 31 -1.25 -14.04 -8.59
CA GLU A 31 -1.20 -12.81 -9.38
C GLU A 31 -1.13 -11.56 -8.48
N LEU A 32 -1.89 -11.55 -7.38
CA LEU A 32 -1.80 -10.49 -6.36
C LEU A 32 -0.43 -10.45 -5.71
N ASP A 33 0.10 -11.62 -5.34
CA ASP A 33 1.41 -11.70 -4.70
C ASP A 33 2.52 -11.23 -5.64
N ALA A 34 2.47 -11.62 -6.92
CA ALA A 34 3.41 -11.17 -7.93
C ALA A 34 3.34 -9.66 -8.15
N HIS A 35 2.13 -9.09 -8.15
CA HIS A 35 1.94 -7.65 -8.27
C HIS A 35 2.50 -6.89 -7.06
N CYS A 36 2.25 -7.36 -5.83
CA CYS A 36 2.82 -6.79 -4.62
C CYS A 36 4.35 -6.84 -4.65
N GLN A 37 4.91 -7.97 -5.08
CA GLN A 37 6.35 -8.11 -5.22
C GLN A 37 6.92 -7.12 -6.25
N GLN A 38 6.26 -6.97 -7.39
CA GLN A 38 6.64 -6.01 -8.42
C GLN A 38 6.67 -4.56 -7.87
N LEU A 39 5.64 -4.15 -7.11
CA LEU A 39 5.58 -2.82 -6.49
C LEU A 39 6.73 -2.58 -5.50
N MET A 40 7.11 -3.59 -4.72
CA MET A 40 8.27 -3.49 -3.81
C MET A 40 9.61 -3.37 -4.55
N GLU A 41 9.71 -3.89 -5.78
CA GLU A 41 10.94 -3.95 -6.57
C GLU A 41 11.13 -2.78 -7.54
N GLU A 42 10.06 -2.24 -8.12
CA GLU A 42 10.13 -1.25 -9.21
C GLU A 42 10.16 0.22 -8.73
N GLY A 43 9.61 0.50 -7.54
CA GLY A 43 9.49 1.84 -6.98
C GLY A 43 10.44 2.11 -5.81
N LYS A 44 10.40 3.34 -5.30
CA LYS A 44 10.99 3.64 -3.99
C LYS A 44 10.16 2.92 -2.92
N SER A 45 10.82 2.06 -2.17
CA SER A 45 10.18 1.28 -1.11
C SER A 45 11.04 1.26 0.15
N ALA A 46 10.39 1.16 1.30
CA ALA A 46 11.06 1.10 2.60
C ALA A 46 10.23 0.25 3.59
N GLU A 47 10.91 -0.32 4.60
CA GLU A 47 10.18 -0.88 5.74
C GLU A 47 9.46 0.27 6.46
N ALA A 48 8.14 0.16 6.58
CA ALA A 48 7.28 1.29 6.88
C ALA A 48 7.55 1.91 8.26
N LEU A 49 7.86 1.09 9.27
CA LEU A 49 8.10 1.59 10.62
C LEU A 49 9.44 2.33 10.74
N ALA A 50 10.49 1.83 10.09
CA ALA A 50 11.76 2.53 9.99
C ALA A 50 11.59 3.85 9.23
N TRP A 51 10.89 3.82 8.09
CA TRP A 51 10.63 4.97 7.25
C TRP A 51 9.83 6.07 7.97
N SER A 52 8.74 5.73 8.66
CA SER A 52 7.93 6.72 9.38
C SER A 52 8.66 7.35 10.58
N ARG A 53 9.57 6.61 11.22
CA ARG A 53 10.37 7.10 12.35
C ARG A 53 11.50 8.05 11.95
N GLU A 54 11.82 8.14 10.67
CA GLU A 54 12.76 9.16 10.16
C GLU A 54 12.11 10.54 10.00
N ALA A 55 10.78 10.63 10.12
CA ALA A 55 10.06 11.88 9.93
C ALA A 55 10.47 12.96 10.93
N THR A 56 10.44 14.20 10.47
CA THR A 56 10.61 15.40 11.28
C THR A 56 9.54 16.43 10.93
N ASP A 57 9.46 17.54 11.66
CA ASP A 57 8.51 18.62 11.39
C ASP A 57 8.71 19.26 10.00
N ASP A 58 9.94 19.19 9.45
CA ASP A 58 10.32 19.77 8.16
C ASP A 58 10.55 18.71 7.05
N ASP A 59 10.46 17.42 7.36
CA ASP A 59 10.59 16.29 6.41
C ASP A 59 9.53 15.23 6.76
N LEU A 60 8.37 15.34 6.12
CA LEU A 60 7.22 14.51 6.43
C LEU A 60 7.38 13.11 5.84
N ARG A 61 6.84 12.09 6.51
CA ARG A 61 6.75 10.70 6.01
C ARG A 61 5.33 10.20 6.23
N THR A 62 4.48 10.40 5.23
CA THR A 62 3.02 10.32 5.42
C THR A 62 2.36 9.23 4.58
N ILE A 63 1.33 8.60 5.12
CA ILE A 63 0.39 7.82 4.31
C ILE A 63 -0.69 8.78 3.85
N TYR A 64 -0.87 8.95 2.54
CA TYR A 64 -1.87 9.86 1.97
C TYR A 64 -1.75 11.29 2.59
N GLU A 65 -2.88 11.96 2.84
CA GLU A 65 -2.99 13.28 3.47
C GLU A 65 -2.89 13.27 5.02
N TYR A 66 -2.47 12.17 5.64
CA TYR A 66 -2.29 12.12 7.10
C TYR A 66 -1.01 12.84 7.55
N ASP A 67 -0.95 13.20 8.83
CA ASP A 67 0.29 13.69 9.44
C ASP A 67 1.21 12.52 9.88
N ASN A 68 2.42 12.86 10.33
CA ASN A 68 3.43 11.89 10.76
C ASN A 68 2.94 11.02 11.92
N ASP A 69 2.27 11.62 12.91
CA ASP A 69 1.79 10.92 14.09
C ASP A 69 0.73 9.88 13.70
N ARG A 70 -0.25 10.28 12.88
CA ARG A 70 -1.30 9.38 12.41
C ARG A 70 -0.75 8.29 11.51
N THR A 71 0.24 8.61 10.68
CA THR A 71 0.93 7.63 9.84
C THR A 71 1.63 6.57 10.69
N LEU A 72 2.37 6.99 11.71
CA LEU A 72 3.03 6.08 12.64
C LEU A 72 2.02 5.20 13.39
N GLU A 73 0.92 5.77 13.88
CA GLU A 73 -0.14 5.03 14.56
C GLU A 73 -0.73 3.92 13.68
N ILE A 74 -1.03 4.21 12.41
CA ILE A 74 -1.56 3.23 11.45
C ILE A 74 -0.57 2.08 11.27
N ILE A 75 0.71 2.39 11.06
CA ILE A 75 1.76 1.37 10.86
C ILE A 75 1.90 0.50 12.11
N GLU A 76 1.95 1.11 13.31
CA GLU A 76 2.05 0.38 14.58
C GLU A 76 0.82 -0.48 14.86
N GLU A 77 -0.38 -0.01 14.49
CA GLU A 77 -1.61 -0.81 14.57
C GLU A 77 -1.54 -2.06 13.68
N ILE A 78 -1.10 -1.92 12.43
CA ILE A 78 -0.93 -3.06 11.50
C ILE A 78 0.07 -4.08 12.07
N TYR A 79 1.18 -3.63 12.64
CA TYR A 79 2.13 -4.52 13.32
C TYR A 79 1.53 -5.19 14.55
N LYS A 80 0.73 -4.48 15.35
CA LYS A 80 0.04 -5.02 16.53
C LYS A 80 -0.98 -6.10 16.16
N LEU A 81 -1.62 -6.01 15.00
CA LEU A 81 -2.50 -7.05 14.46
C LEU A 81 -1.73 -8.31 14.01
N GLY A 82 -0.40 -8.24 13.94
CA GLY A 82 0.47 -9.39 13.70
C GLY A 82 1.10 -9.42 12.31
N ALA A 83 1.15 -8.29 11.59
CA ALA A 83 1.90 -8.24 10.34
C ALA A 83 3.35 -8.70 10.54
N ALA A 84 3.84 -9.56 9.65
CA ALA A 84 5.23 -10.03 9.70
C ALA A 84 6.20 -8.93 9.24
N LYS A 85 5.77 -8.12 8.28
CA LYS A 85 6.46 -6.93 7.77
C LYS A 85 5.44 -5.99 7.12
N VAL A 86 5.66 -4.70 7.24
CA VAL A 86 4.93 -3.67 6.49
C VAL A 86 5.94 -2.91 5.62
N THR A 87 5.67 -2.81 4.33
CA THR A 87 6.52 -2.11 3.37
C THR A 87 5.73 -0.94 2.78
N ALA A 88 6.21 0.28 2.95
CA ALA A 88 5.76 1.44 2.18
C ALA A 88 6.33 1.32 0.77
N VAL A 89 5.49 1.45 -0.25
CA VAL A 89 5.89 1.33 -1.67
C VAL A 89 5.38 2.51 -2.47
N ASP A 90 5.92 2.67 -3.67
CA ASP A 90 5.57 3.80 -4.55
C ASP A 90 5.69 5.14 -3.81
N ILE A 91 6.78 5.29 -3.03
CA ILE A 91 7.00 6.47 -2.22
C ILE A 91 7.33 7.64 -3.14
N ASP A 92 6.43 8.62 -3.18
CA ASP A 92 6.62 9.90 -3.84
C ASP A 92 7.48 10.80 -2.98
N VAL A 93 8.39 11.54 -3.62
CA VAL A 93 9.33 12.44 -2.95
C VAL A 93 9.10 13.86 -3.46
N ASP A 94 8.68 14.74 -2.56
CA ASP A 94 8.56 16.17 -2.78
C ASP A 94 9.68 16.90 -2.02
N PRO A 95 10.55 17.67 -2.71
CA PRO A 95 11.66 18.38 -2.06
C PRO A 95 11.25 19.39 -0.99
N ASP A 96 10.02 19.91 -1.04
CA ASP A 96 9.53 20.95 -0.13
C ASP A 96 8.69 20.38 1.03
N PHE A 97 8.19 19.15 0.91
CA PHE A 97 7.28 18.54 1.89
C PHE A 97 7.78 17.21 2.50
N GLY A 98 8.65 16.47 1.83
CA GLY A 98 9.15 15.17 2.27
C GLY A 98 8.66 14.02 1.40
N GLU A 99 8.23 12.92 2.02
CA GLU A 99 7.84 11.70 1.31
C GLU A 99 6.42 11.27 1.68
N THR A 100 5.68 10.78 0.69
CA THR A 100 4.33 10.24 0.90
C THR A 100 4.15 8.92 0.15
N THR A 101 3.25 8.08 0.63
CA THR A 101 2.81 6.87 -0.06
C THR A 101 1.31 6.69 0.12
N ASP A 102 0.67 6.15 -0.90
CA ASP A 102 -0.73 5.74 -0.82
C ASP A 102 -0.87 4.23 -0.59
N ILE A 103 0.23 3.47 -0.60
CA ILE A 103 0.21 2.01 -0.65
C ILE A 103 1.13 1.42 0.42
N LEU A 104 0.54 0.58 1.27
CA LEU A 104 1.28 -0.32 2.14
C LEU A 104 1.11 -1.77 1.69
N ILE A 105 2.23 -2.48 1.60
CA ILE A 105 2.25 -3.93 1.39
C ILE A 105 2.55 -4.62 2.70
N VAL A 106 1.55 -5.34 3.20
CA VAL A 106 1.62 -6.12 4.44
C VAL A 106 1.99 -7.55 4.09
N THR A 107 3.14 -8.01 4.60
CA THR A 107 3.47 -9.44 4.61
C THR A 107 2.66 -10.13 5.69
N LEU A 108 1.75 -11.00 5.27
CA LEU A 108 0.85 -11.70 6.17
C LEU A 108 1.63 -12.74 7.01
N PRO A 109 1.29 -12.90 8.30
CA PRO A 109 1.90 -13.92 9.14
C PRO A 109 1.42 -15.33 8.75
N GLU A 110 2.11 -16.35 9.24
CA GLU A 110 1.66 -17.75 9.15
C GLU A 110 0.51 -18.06 10.12
N ASN A 111 0.36 -17.26 11.18
CA ASN A 111 -0.68 -17.47 12.19
C ASN A 111 -2.08 -17.12 11.63
N PRO A 112 -3.03 -18.06 11.59
CA PRO A 112 -4.33 -17.85 10.95
C PRO A 112 -5.21 -16.80 11.65
N THR A 113 -5.08 -16.63 12.97
CA THR A 113 -5.84 -15.60 13.70
C THR A 113 -5.35 -14.21 13.32
N GLN A 114 -4.03 -13.99 13.32
CA GLN A 114 -3.45 -12.71 12.93
C GLN A 114 -3.72 -12.36 11.46
N ARG A 115 -3.71 -13.38 10.56
CA ARG A 115 -4.14 -13.20 9.16
C ARG A 115 -5.58 -12.69 9.08
N ALA A 116 -6.50 -13.33 9.81
CA ALA A 116 -7.90 -12.93 9.83
C ALA A 116 -8.09 -11.50 10.37
N ASP A 117 -7.36 -11.12 11.41
CA ASP A 117 -7.40 -9.78 11.99
C ASP A 117 -6.94 -8.71 10.97
N LEU A 118 -5.85 -8.97 10.23
CA LEU A 118 -5.36 -8.07 9.18
C LEU A 118 -6.32 -7.94 7.99
N LEU A 119 -6.94 -9.04 7.57
CA LEU A 119 -7.94 -9.02 6.49
C LEU A 119 -9.22 -8.32 6.93
N GLN A 120 -9.61 -8.47 8.20
CA GLN A 120 -10.73 -7.73 8.76
C GLN A 120 -10.43 -6.23 8.81
N TYR A 121 -9.20 -5.85 9.17
CA TYR A 121 -8.75 -4.45 9.15
C TYR A 121 -8.84 -3.87 7.73
N GLU A 122 -8.34 -4.57 6.71
CA GLU A 122 -8.51 -4.14 5.32
C GLU A 122 -9.97 -4.03 4.92
N SER A 123 -10.81 -4.98 5.33
CA SER A 123 -12.23 -4.95 5.01
C SER A 123 -12.93 -3.74 5.62
N GLN A 124 -12.50 -3.30 6.80
CA GLN A 124 -12.99 -2.07 7.41
C GLN A 124 -12.51 -0.84 6.62
N LEU A 125 -11.25 -0.78 6.22
CA LEU A 125 -10.74 0.31 5.39
C LEU A 125 -11.47 0.38 4.04
N ALA A 126 -11.67 -0.77 3.37
CA ALA A 126 -12.33 -0.88 2.08
C ALA A 126 -13.83 -0.51 2.12
N GLN A 127 -14.52 -0.78 3.23
CA GLN A 127 -15.92 -0.35 3.41
C GLN A 127 -16.06 1.18 3.33
N TRP A 128 -15.05 1.93 3.79
CA TRP A 128 -15.07 3.39 3.73
C TRP A 128 -14.89 3.89 2.30
N THR A 129 -14.14 3.16 1.47
CA THR A 129 -13.91 3.47 0.05
C THR A 129 -14.95 2.83 -0.89
N GLY A 130 -15.90 2.05 -0.35
CA GLY A 130 -16.93 1.36 -1.11
C GLY A 130 -16.43 0.13 -1.88
N VAL A 131 -15.22 -0.35 -1.57
CA VAL A 131 -14.61 -1.55 -2.15
C VAL A 131 -14.90 -2.76 -1.24
N GLY A 132 -15.11 -3.93 -1.83
CA GLY A 132 -15.26 -5.17 -1.06
C GLY A 132 -13.92 -5.64 -0.51
N GLY A 133 -13.86 -6.01 0.77
CA GLY A 133 -12.65 -6.51 1.40
C GLY A 133 -12.13 -7.84 0.83
N THR A 134 -10.86 -8.09 1.06
CA THR A 134 -10.13 -9.26 0.57
C THR A 134 -10.37 -10.49 1.46
N SER A 135 -10.75 -11.61 0.86
CA SER A 135 -10.85 -12.89 1.59
C SER A 135 -9.49 -13.59 1.71
N ASP A 136 -9.28 -14.39 2.77
CA ASP A 136 -8.09 -15.24 2.85
C ASP A 136 -8.18 -16.37 1.81
N ARG A 137 -7.23 -16.38 0.88
CA ARG A 137 -7.07 -17.38 -0.18
C ARG A 137 -5.66 -17.96 -0.19
N GLY A 138 -4.90 -17.78 0.89
CA GLY A 138 -3.51 -18.24 1.00
C GLY A 138 -2.47 -17.30 0.39
N GLN A 139 -2.85 -16.06 0.05
CA GLN A 139 -1.92 -15.03 -0.40
C GLN A 139 -0.87 -14.71 0.67
N LYS A 140 0.33 -14.33 0.25
CA LYS A 140 1.43 -13.90 1.12
C LYS A 140 1.32 -12.44 1.50
N TYR A 141 0.76 -11.63 0.61
CA TYR A 141 0.68 -10.19 0.80
C TYR A 141 -0.78 -9.72 0.89
N LEU A 142 -0.97 -8.66 1.65
CA LEU A 142 -2.17 -7.85 1.68
C LEU A 142 -1.78 -6.43 1.30
N MET A 143 -2.41 -5.90 0.25
CA MET A 143 -2.19 -4.52 -0.19
C MET A 143 -3.25 -3.64 0.46
N LEU A 144 -2.80 -2.61 1.18
CA LEU A 144 -3.65 -1.55 1.71
C LEU A 144 -3.41 -0.31 0.86
N TRP A 145 -4.48 0.35 0.45
CA TRP A 145 -4.43 1.52 -0.42
C TRP A 145 -5.35 2.62 0.12
N TRP A 146 -4.86 3.86 0.09
CA TRP A 146 -5.57 5.08 0.47
C TRP A 146 -5.75 5.99 -0.76
N ASP A 147 -6.92 6.62 -0.89
CA ASP A 147 -7.33 7.54 -1.97
C ASP A 147 -8.24 8.64 -1.41
#